data_AF-A0A0K2AY39-F1
#
_entry.id   AF-A0A0K2AY39-F1
#
_cell.length_a   1.000
_cell.length_b   1.000
_cell.length_c   1.000
_cell.angle_alpha   90.00
_cell.angle_beta   90.00
_cell.angle_gamma   90.00
#
_symmetry.space_group_name_H-M   'P 1'
#
loop_
_entity.id
_entity.type
_entity.pdbx_description
1 polymer ?
#
loop_
_entity_poly.entity_id
_entity_poly.type
_entity_poly.pdbx_seq_one_letter_code
_entity_poly.pdbx_strand_id
1 'polypeptide(L)'
;MTKPLAGLFKVRQKEAAEPALYARGMRLCGEHLAAQGAGSAPPRARLTQAIGAFAASLDSPSADPFDALLQVGERALEAGGERELRLALGVAETSAMIRRRSKGAWRLRGLALDGLGRGHEALECYERYTTLLNGGTPAPEVARRTDTLRRRRECLDAALALFPEAGAPLRDLLGQPDTTTAVVAPRLAAYVRAMVAEHGPGDPAVRRLLELYGGYRRLVERPGMPDPTLGGSTPIGVGGLRGLVAGRTVCLVANAGDVAGSALGTEIDRYDLVVRCDAFRIRAGGTGERTGLHAVSLRGDAPWEGPAWTQRAGVRLVFGDPAADWRRATRQRLVPGAQEHVGDASLRRPLSDPALLGEDGWGPAPTTAFTVLRLLDFLDASPRLDLIGFTLPGRLRPREAEWVMDRATHVDDSKMRIALR
;
A
#
# COMPACT_ATOMS: atom_id res chain seq x y z
N MET A 1 4.29 -46.95 37.29
CA MET A 1 3.95 -46.86 35.86
C MET A 1 2.46 -46.51 35.71
N THR A 2 2.08 -45.24 35.51
CA THR A 2 0.67 -44.80 35.46
C THR A 2 0.38 -43.78 34.33
N LYS A 3 1.19 -43.75 33.27
CA LYS A 3 1.00 -42.88 32.10
C LYS A 3 0.33 -43.45 30.83
N PRO A 4 -0.26 -44.68 30.75
CA PRO A 4 -0.95 -45.09 29.50
C PRO A 4 -2.38 -44.55 29.35
N LEU A 5 -3.15 -44.46 30.45
CA LEU A 5 -4.59 -44.21 30.39
C LEU A 5 -4.94 -42.74 30.05
N ALA A 6 -4.18 -41.77 30.58
CA ALA A 6 -4.41 -40.35 30.30
C ALA A 6 -4.21 -39.98 28.81
N GLY A 7 -3.38 -40.74 28.07
CA GLY A 7 -3.21 -40.58 26.62
C GLY A 7 -4.42 -41.09 25.83
N LEU A 8 -4.94 -42.27 26.19
CA LEU A 8 -6.13 -42.88 25.57
C LEU A 8 -7.41 -42.04 25.76
N PHE A 9 -7.61 -41.45 26.95
CA PHE A 9 -8.73 -40.54 27.18
C PHE A 9 -8.62 -39.24 26.37
N LYS A 10 -7.42 -38.66 26.22
CA LYS A 10 -7.19 -37.48 25.38
C LYS A 10 -7.37 -37.77 23.89
N VAL A 11 -6.98 -38.96 23.42
CA VAL A 11 -7.18 -39.38 22.02
C VAL A 11 -8.67 -39.60 21.73
N ARG A 12 -9.39 -40.33 22.58
CA ARG A 12 -10.85 -40.53 22.44
C ARG A 12 -11.66 -39.23 22.53
N GLN A 13 -11.30 -38.31 23.42
CA GLN A 13 -11.94 -37.00 23.48
C GLN A 13 -11.67 -36.16 22.23
N LYS A 14 -10.47 -36.26 21.65
CA LYS A 14 -10.10 -35.56 20.41
C LYS A 14 -10.85 -36.13 19.20
N GLU A 15 -10.97 -37.45 19.11
CA GLU A 15 -11.75 -38.16 18.07
C GLU A 15 -13.26 -37.88 18.17
N ALA A 16 -13.82 -37.71 19.37
CA ALA A 16 -15.24 -37.36 19.55
C ALA A 16 -15.53 -35.86 19.31
N ALA A 17 -14.56 -34.97 19.56
CA ALA A 17 -14.72 -33.53 19.39
C ALA A 17 -14.67 -33.08 17.92
N GLU A 18 -13.91 -33.79 17.08
CA GLU A 18 -13.70 -33.43 15.68
C GLU A 18 -14.99 -33.52 14.82
N PRO A 19 -15.82 -34.58 14.89
CA PRO A 19 -17.13 -34.62 14.24
C PRO A 19 -18.08 -33.49 14.69
N ALA A 20 -18.06 -33.13 15.98
CA ALA A 20 -18.90 -32.07 16.51
C ALA A 20 -18.51 -30.68 15.97
N LEU A 21 -17.22 -30.46 15.70
CA LEU A 21 -16.70 -29.24 15.08
C LEU A 21 -17.11 -29.15 13.61
N TYR A 22 -17.03 -30.24 12.85
CA TYR A 22 -17.55 -30.25 11.47
C TYR A 22 -19.08 -30.03 11.42
N ALA A 23 -19.82 -30.62 12.35
CA ALA A 23 -21.25 -30.36 12.50
C ALA A 23 -21.56 -28.89 12.83
N ARG A 24 -20.71 -28.22 13.64
CA ARG A 24 -20.79 -26.76 13.84
C ARG A 24 -20.57 -26.01 12.53
N GLY A 25 -19.55 -26.37 11.75
CA GLY A 25 -19.30 -25.80 10.43
C GLY A 25 -20.52 -25.93 9.50
N MET A 26 -21.16 -27.10 9.49
CA MET A 26 -22.33 -27.35 8.67
C MET A 26 -23.56 -26.52 9.11
N ARG A 27 -23.77 -26.36 10.42
CA ARG A 27 -24.84 -25.49 10.94
C ARG A 27 -24.67 -24.04 10.49
N LEU A 28 -23.46 -23.49 10.58
CA LEU A 28 -23.16 -22.14 10.10
C LEU A 28 -23.48 -21.97 8.60
N CYS A 29 -23.15 -22.98 7.79
CA CYS A 29 -23.46 -22.98 6.37
C CYS A 29 -24.98 -23.02 6.12
N GLY A 30 -25.71 -23.85 6.87
CA GLY A 30 -27.17 -23.95 6.78
C GLY A 30 -27.88 -22.66 7.18
N GLU A 31 -27.47 -22.04 8.29
CA GLU A 31 -27.98 -20.73 8.74
C GLU A 31 -27.74 -19.64 7.68
N HIS A 32 -26.56 -19.64 7.05
CA HIS A 32 -26.25 -18.71 5.97
C HIS A 32 -27.18 -18.89 4.76
N LEU A 33 -27.37 -20.13 4.30
CA LEU A 33 -28.24 -20.45 3.16
C LEU A 33 -29.71 -20.12 3.46
N ALA A 34 -30.20 -20.42 4.67
CA ALA A 34 -31.57 -20.11 5.07
C ALA A 34 -31.87 -18.60 5.06
N ALA A 35 -30.84 -17.76 5.27
CA ALA A 35 -30.95 -16.31 5.21
C ALA A 35 -30.79 -15.74 3.77
N GLN A 36 -30.49 -16.56 2.75
CA GLN A 36 -30.33 -16.07 1.37
C GLN A 36 -31.70 -15.89 0.67
N GLY A 37 -31.86 -14.76 -0.03
CA GLY A 37 -33.03 -14.51 -0.89
C GLY A 37 -32.85 -15.02 -2.32
N ALA A 38 -33.94 -15.09 -3.09
CA ALA A 38 -33.92 -15.58 -4.47
C ALA A 38 -33.19 -14.60 -5.41
N GLY A 39 -32.13 -15.08 -6.07
CA GLY A 39 -31.30 -14.32 -7.02
C GLY A 39 -29.85 -14.22 -6.55
N SER A 40 -28.93 -14.99 -7.16
CA SER A 40 -27.53 -15.03 -6.73
C SER A 40 -26.60 -14.41 -7.77
N ALA A 41 -25.83 -13.40 -7.37
CA ALA A 41 -24.66 -12.95 -8.12
C ALA A 41 -23.59 -14.06 -8.22
N PRO A 42 -22.71 -14.06 -9.24
CA PRO A 42 -21.73 -15.14 -9.46
C PRO A 42 -20.84 -15.50 -8.26
N PRO A 43 -20.36 -14.56 -7.42
CA PRO A 43 -19.61 -14.90 -6.20
C PRO A 43 -20.41 -15.71 -5.18
N ARG A 44 -21.72 -15.46 -5.07
CA ARG A 44 -22.62 -16.20 -4.16
C ARG A 44 -22.89 -17.62 -4.66
N ALA A 45 -22.95 -17.83 -5.98
CA ALA A 45 -23.08 -19.16 -6.56
C ALA A 45 -21.88 -20.06 -6.22
N ARG A 46 -20.65 -19.52 -6.27
CA ARG A 46 -19.43 -20.26 -5.89
C ARG A 46 -19.40 -20.62 -4.40
N LEU A 47 -19.89 -19.74 -3.55
CA LEU A 47 -20.05 -20.03 -2.11
C LEU A 47 -21.04 -21.16 -1.87
N THR A 48 -22.22 -21.11 -2.50
CA THR A 48 -23.22 -22.19 -2.39
C THR A 48 -22.66 -23.52 -2.89
N GLN A 49 -21.90 -23.53 -4.00
CA GLN A 49 -21.23 -24.72 -4.49
C GLN A 49 -20.21 -25.27 -3.48
N ALA A 50 -19.39 -24.39 -2.86
CA ALA A 50 -18.42 -24.81 -1.85
C ALA A 50 -19.09 -25.39 -0.60
N ILE A 51 -20.24 -24.85 -0.18
CA ILE A 51 -21.05 -25.42 0.91
C ILE A 51 -21.52 -26.82 0.55
N GLY A 52 -22.02 -27.03 -0.67
CA GLY A 52 -22.42 -28.35 -1.16
C GLY A 52 -21.25 -29.35 -1.20
N ALA A 53 -20.08 -28.92 -1.66
CA ALA A 53 -18.86 -29.74 -1.66
C ALA A 53 -18.41 -30.11 -0.23
N PHE A 54 -18.50 -29.18 0.71
CA PHE A 54 -18.23 -29.47 2.12
C PHE A 54 -19.22 -30.49 2.69
N ALA A 55 -20.53 -30.34 2.45
CA ALA A 55 -21.52 -31.31 2.88
C ALA A 55 -21.22 -32.71 2.34
N ALA A 56 -20.94 -32.83 1.04
CA ALA A 56 -20.59 -34.12 0.42
C ALA A 56 -19.28 -34.73 0.96
N SER A 57 -18.32 -33.89 1.38
CA SER A 57 -17.06 -34.37 1.97
C SER A 57 -17.25 -35.05 3.33
N LEU A 58 -18.31 -34.73 4.07
CA LEU A 58 -18.58 -35.32 5.39
C LEU A 58 -19.05 -36.79 5.28
N ASP A 59 -19.67 -37.16 4.16
CA ASP A 59 -20.19 -38.51 3.92
C ASP A 59 -19.21 -39.40 3.12
N SER A 60 -18.12 -38.83 2.61
CA SER A 60 -17.11 -39.55 1.80
C SER A 60 -15.87 -39.89 2.64
N PRO A 61 -15.54 -41.19 2.83
CA PRO A 61 -14.37 -41.60 3.61
C PRO A 61 -13.01 -41.17 3.04
N SER A 62 -12.99 -40.73 1.78
CA SER A 62 -11.76 -40.38 1.04
C SER A 62 -11.53 -38.87 0.90
N ALA A 63 -12.51 -38.04 1.23
CA ALA A 63 -12.40 -36.59 1.15
C ALA A 63 -11.83 -36.02 2.47
N ASP A 64 -11.01 -34.95 2.42
CA ASP A 64 -10.62 -34.19 3.61
C ASP A 64 -11.65 -33.08 3.87
N PRO A 65 -12.54 -33.21 4.88
CA PRO A 65 -13.57 -32.21 5.14
C PRO A 65 -12.99 -30.90 5.65
N PHE A 66 -11.74 -30.91 6.14
CA PHE A 66 -11.07 -29.70 6.59
C PHE A 66 -10.78 -28.72 5.46
N ASP A 67 -10.28 -29.23 4.32
CA ASP A 67 -9.94 -28.39 3.17
C ASP A 67 -11.20 -27.86 2.50
N ALA A 68 -12.25 -28.68 2.41
CA ALA A 68 -13.56 -28.24 1.94
C ALA A 68 -14.16 -27.15 2.86
N LEU A 69 -14.02 -27.28 4.18
CA LEU A 69 -14.45 -26.27 5.14
C LEU A 69 -13.66 -24.96 4.98
N LEU A 70 -12.34 -25.01 4.79
CA LEU A 70 -11.54 -23.81 4.50
C LEU A 70 -11.98 -23.16 3.18
N GLN A 71 -12.28 -23.96 2.16
CA GLN A 71 -12.72 -23.46 0.86
C GLN A 71 -14.06 -22.70 0.95
N VAL A 72 -14.99 -23.14 1.81
CA VAL A 72 -16.21 -22.39 2.13
C VAL A 72 -15.87 -21.00 2.67
N GLY A 73 -14.95 -20.92 3.63
CA GLY A 73 -14.52 -19.66 4.21
C GLY A 73 -13.90 -18.71 3.17
N GLU A 74 -13.06 -19.22 2.27
CA GLU A 74 -12.46 -18.42 1.20
C GLU A 74 -13.50 -17.88 0.21
N ARG A 75 -14.46 -18.72 -0.21
CA ARG A 75 -15.57 -18.28 -1.08
C ARG A 75 -16.46 -17.26 -0.38
N ALA A 76 -16.61 -17.36 0.93
CA ALA A 76 -17.35 -16.39 1.73
C ALA A 76 -16.61 -15.04 1.81
N LEU A 77 -15.28 -15.02 1.92
CA LEU A 77 -14.49 -13.79 1.77
C LEU A 77 -14.63 -13.16 0.38
N GLU A 78 -14.61 -13.96 -0.69
CA GLU A 78 -14.77 -13.48 -2.07
C GLU A 78 -16.14 -12.84 -2.32
N ALA A 79 -17.20 -13.37 -1.69
CA ALA A 79 -18.54 -12.81 -1.77
C ALA A 79 -18.67 -11.47 -1.01
N GLY A 80 -17.84 -11.24 0.01
CA GLY A 80 -17.54 -9.92 0.59
C GLY A 80 -18.64 -9.21 1.37
N GLY A 81 -19.86 -9.74 1.41
CA GLY A 81 -20.96 -9.17 2.20
C GLY A 81 -20.78 -9.40 3.70
N GLU A 82 -21.40 -8.56 4.52
CA GLU A 82 -21.25 -8.62 5.99
C GLU A 82 -21.68 -9.98 6.58
N ARG A 83 -22.68 -10.64 5.98
CA ARG A 83 -23.13 -11.98 6.39
C ARG A 83 -22.13 -13.05 5.95
N GLU A 84 -21.60 -12.93 4.74
CA GLU A 84 -20.58 -13.80 4.18
C GLU A 84 -19.26 -13.68 4.98
N LEU A 85 -18.88 -12.47 5.41
CA LEU A 85 -17.75 -12.25 6.31
C LEU A 85 -17.96 -12.86 7.69
N ARG A 86 -19.18 -12.81 8.25
CA ARG A 86 -19.51 -13.53 9.50
C ARG A 86 -19.42 -15.05 9.34
N LEU A 87 -19.89 -15.58 8.21
CA LEU A 87 -19.73 -17.01 7.90
C LEU A 87 -18.24 -17.38 7.80
N ALA A 88 -17.44 -16.59 7.06
CA ALA A 88 -16.00 -16.79 6.93
C ALA A 88 -15.31 -16.80 8.30
N LEU A 89 -15.68 -15.87 9.19
CA LEU A 89 -15.17 -15.83 10.56
C LEU A 89 -15.53 -17.11 11.33
N GLY A 90 -16.82 -17.47 11.39
CA GLY A 90 -17.30 -18.66 12.11
C GLY A 90 -16.66 -19.97 11.63
N VAL A 91 -16.49 -20.10 10.31
CA VAL A 91 -15.75 -21.19 9.67
C VAL A 91 -14.29 -21.18 10.10
N ALA A 92 -13.61 -20.03 10.06
CA ALA A 92 -12.21 -19.92 10.46
C ALA A 92 -11.97 -20.30 11.92
N GLU A 93 -12.86 -19.91 12.84
CA GLU A 93 -12.74 -20.33 14.25
C GLU A 93 -12.95 -21.83 14.40
N THR A 94 -13.91 -22.40 13.67
CA THR A 94 -14.14 -23.84 13.64
C THR A 94 -12.89 -24.57 13.15
N SER A 95 -12.31 -24.13 12.03
CA SER A 95 -11.09 -24.70 11.47
C SER A 95 -9.88 -24.55 12.41
N ALA A 96 -9.76 -23.43 13.12
CA ALA A 96 -8.71 -23.23 14.12
C ALA A 96 -8.86 -24.16 15.34
N MET A 97 -10.10 -24.52 15.71
CA MET A 97 -10.35 -25.53 16.75
C MET A 97 -10.01 -26.95 16.28
N ILE A 98 -10.31 -27.30 15.02
CA ILE A 98 -9.98 -28.62 14.45
C ILE A 98 -8.45 -28.76 14.31
N ARG A 99 -7.80 -27.82 13.61
CA ARG A 99 -6.34 -27.83 13.37
C ARG A 99 -5.71 -26.53 13.89
N ARG A 100 -5.31 -26.51 15.16
CA ARG A 100 -4.70 -25.34 15.85
C ARG A 100 -3.49 -24.71 15.16
N ARG A 101 -2.72 -25.50 14.39
CA ARG A 101 -1.53 -25.05 13.65
C ARG A 101 -1.80 -24.78 12.16
N SER A 102 -3.07 -24.72 11.74
CA SER A 102 -3.42 -24.43 10.35
C SER A 102 -3.16 -22.97 10.00
N LYS A 103 -2.15 -22.74 9.15
CA LYS A 103 -1.84 -21.43 8.57
C LYS A 103 -3.07 -20.86 7.83
N GLY A 104 -3.78 -21.70 7.08
CA GLY A 104 -4.98 -21.32 6.33
C GLY A 104 -6.10 -20.81 7.25
N ALA A 105 -6.34 -21.49 8.37
CA ALA A 105 -7.37 -21.07 9.33
C ALA A 105 -7.05 -19.71 9.97
N TRP A 106 -5.79 -19.47 10.38
CA TRP A 106 -5.38 -18.19 10.96
C TRP A 106 -5.39 -17.04 9.94
N ARG A 107 -4.97 -17.30 8.70
CA ARG A 107 -5.10 -16.34 7.59
C ARG A 107 -6.56 -15.98 7.33
N LEU A 108 -7.42 -16.99 7.21
CA LEU A 108 -8.86 -16.82 6.96
C LEU A 108 -9.52 -16.01 8.07
N ARG A 109 -9.21 -16.32 9.34
CA ARG A 109 -9.73 -15.60 10.52
C ARG A 109 -9.33 -14.11 10.47
N GLY A 110 -8.05 -13.82 10.21
CA GLY A 110 -7.56 -12.45 10.11
C GLY A 110 -8.24 -11.64 9.00
N LEU A 111 -8.39 -12.23 7.82
CA LEU A 111 -9.06 -11.60 6.68
C LEU A 111 -10.54 -11.31 6.95
N ALA A 112 -11.25 -12.24 7.61
CA ALA A 112 -12.65 -12.06 7.99
C ALA A 112 -12.84 -10.95 9.04
N LEU A 113 -12.00 -10.94 10.08
CA LEU A 113 -12.00 -9.90 11.12
C LEU A 113 -11.68 -8.51 10.55
N ASP A 114 -10.69 -8.43 9.67
CA ASP A 114 -10.32 -7.19 8.97
C ASP A 114 -11.46 -6.68 8.10
N GLY A 115 -12.11 -7.57 7.33
CA GLY A 115 -13.32 -7.23 6.56
C GLY A 115 -14.49 -6.74 7.41
N LEU A 116 -14.66 -7.26 8.63
CA LEU A 116 -15.65 -6.81 9.61
C LEU A 116 -15.22 -5.53 10.36
N GLY A 117 -14.03 -4.99 10.06
CA GLY A 117 -13.48 -3.80 10.69
C GLY A 117 -12.93 -4.03 12.10
N ARG A 118 -12.76 -5.28 12.54
CA ARG A 118 -12.17 -5.70 13.84
C ARG A 118 -10.64 -5.78 13.74
N GLY A 119 -10.03 -4.61 13.52
CA GLY A 119 -8.60 -4.51 13.19
C GLY A 119 -7.64 -5.02 14.27
N HIS A 120 -7.99 -4.87 15.55
CA HIS A 120 -7.15 -5.34 16.66
C HIS A 120 -6.97 -6.87 16.63
N GLU A 121 -8.08 -7.60 16.57
CA GLU A 121 -8.07 -9.06 16.55
C GLU A 121 -7.55 -9.62 15.22
N ALA A 122 -7.78 -8.90 14.12
CA ALA A 122 -7.19 -9.25 12.83
C ALA A 122 -5.66 -9.23 12.89
N LEU A 123 -5.06 -8.22 13.56
CA LEU A 123 -3.62 -8.10 13.74
C LEU A 123 -3.05 -9.31 14.50
N GLU A 124 -3.68 -9.70 15.61
CA GLU A 124 -3.28 -10.89 16.40
C GLU A 124 -3.30 -12.17 15.54
N CYS A 125 -4.32 -12.31 14.69
CA CYS A 125 -4.44 -13.45 13.78
C CYS A 125 -3.31 -13.47 12.74
N TYR A 126 -2.96 -12.32 12.16
CA TYR A 126 -1.86 -12.22 11.20
C TYR A 126 -0.48 -12.46 11.82
N GLU A 127 -0.28 -12.02 13.06
CA GLU A 127 0.94 -12.32 13.83
C GLU A 127 1.06 -13.81 14.14
N ARG A 128 -0.06 -14.45 14.50
CA ARG A 128 -0.11 -15.90 14.69
C ARG A 128 0.16 -16.67 13.40
N TYR A 129 -0.44 -16.24 12.29
CA TYR A 129 -0.17 -16.79 10.96
C TYR A 129 1.32 -16.68 10.59
N THR A 130 1.92 -15.51 10.80
CA THR A 130 3.34 -15.27 10.51
C THR A 130 4.24 -16.13 11.38
N THR A 131 3.91 -16.27 12.67
CA THR A 131 4.64 -17.17 13.59
C THR A 131 4.62 -18.61 13.09
N LEU A 132 3.48 -19.09 12.56
CA LEU A 132 3.36 -20.45 12.04
C LEU A 132 4.11 -20.69 10.73
N LEU A 133 4.51 -19.63 9.99
CA LEU A 133 5.32 -19.76 8.78
C LEU A 133 6.77 -20.15 9.08
N ASN A 134 7.24 -20.05 10.34
CA ASN A 134 8.59 -20.43 10.76
C ASN A 134 9.70 -19.86 9.83
N GLY A 135 9.67 -18.55 9.55
CA GLY A 135 10.64 -17.88 8.67
C GLY A 135 10.25 -17.81 7.20
N GLY A 136 9.13 -18.41 6.79
CA GLY A 136 8.55 -18.19 5.47
C GLY A 136 7.95 -16.79 5.30
N THR A 137 8.00 -16.26 4.08
CA THR A 137 7.41 -14.95 3.75
C THR A 137 5.88 -15.01 3.83
N PRO A 138 5.22 -14.13 4.59
CA PRO A 138 3.76 -14.07 4.62
C PRO A 138 3.20 -13.68 3.25
N ALA A 139 1.98 -14.13 2.93
CA ALA A 139 1.30 -13.73 1.71
C ALA A 139 1.31 -12.19 1.58
N PRO A 140 1.65 -11.61 0.41
CA PRO A 140 1.79 -10.15 0.26
C PRO A 140 0.55 -9.36 0.70
N GLU A 141 -0.64 -9.94 0.52
CA GLU A 141 -1.90 -9.38 1.02
C GLU A 141 -1.93 -9.26 2.55
N VAL A 142 -1.54 -10.32 3.25
CA VAL A 142 -1.52 -10.35 4.71
C VAL A 142 -0.49 -9.38 5.25
N ALA A 143 0.70 -9.31 4.66
CA ALA A 143 1.74 -8.37 5.05
C ALA A 143 1.26 -6.91 4.96
N ARG A 144 0.62 -6.52 3.85
CA ARG A 144 0.09 -5.16 3.65
C ARG A 144 -1.04 -4.80 4.61
N ARG A 145 -1.98 -5.73 4.82
CA ARG A 145 -3.09 -5.52 5.77
C ARG A 145 -2.55 -5.37 7.19
N THR A 146 -1.57 -6.19 7.57
CA THR A 146 -0.89 -6.10 8.87
C THR A 146 -0.22 -4.73 9.06
N ASP A 147 0.54 -4.25 8.08
CA ASP A 147 1.17 -2.92 8.12
C ASP A 147 0.12 -1.81 8.27
N THR A 148 -0.94 -1.86 7.46
CA THR A 148 -2.05 -0.88 7.52
C THR A 148 -2.68 -0.84 8.90
N LEU A 149 -2.96 -2.00 9.50
CA LEU A 149 -3.58 -2.11 10.82
C LEU A 149 -2.65 -1.59 11.92
N ARG A 150 -1.34 -1.89 11.86
CA ARG A 150 -0.34 -1.34 12.80
C ARG A 150 -0.29 0.17 12.74
N ARG A 151 -0.16 0.74 11.55
CA ARG A 151 -0.11 2.19 11.36
C ARG A 151 -1.38 2.89 11.83
N ARG A 152 -2.55 2.26 11.62
CA ARG A 152 -3.83 2.78 12.15
C ARG A 152 -3.82 2.81 13.67
N ARG A 153 -3.34 1.74 14.31
CA ARG A 153 -3.20 1.66 15.76
C ARG A 153 -2.21 2.70 16.29
N GLU A 154 -1.04 2.83 15.66
CA GLU A 154 -0.05 3.85 16.01
C GLU A 154 -0.62 5.28 15.92
N CYS A 155 -1.38 5.60 14.87
CA CYS A 155 -2.05 6.90 14.78
C CYS A 155 -3.06 7.13 15.91
N LEU A 156 -3.84 6.11 16.29
CA LEU A 156 -4.80 6.18 17.39
C LEU A 156 -4.08 6.37 18.73
N ASP A 157 -3.09 5.52 19.03
CA ASP A 157 -2.36 5.55 20.29
C ASP A 157 -1.62 6.88 20.46
N ALA A 158 -0.95 7.37 19.40
CA ALA A 158 -0.29 8.67 19.42
C ALA A 158 -1.29 9.83 19.56
N ALA A 159 -2.47 9.76 18.94
CA ALA A 159 -3.49 10.81 19.05
C ALA A 159 -4.07 10.91 20.46
N LEU A 160 -4.22 9.77 21.15
CA LEU A 160 -4.72 9.71 22.52
C LEU A 160 -3.67 10.01 23.57
N ALA A 161 -2.38 9.93 23.22
CA ALA A 161 -1.29 10.34 24.09
C ALA A 161 -1.14 11.87 24.20
N LEU A 162 -1.63 12.63 23.21
CA LEU A 162 -1.55 14.10 23.22
C LEU A 162 -2.44 14.72 24.31
N PHE A 163 -3.60 14.13 24.57
CA PHE A 163 -4.53 14.56 25.62
C PHE A 163 -5.01 13.33 26.42
N PRO A 164 -4.22 12.84 27.40
CA PRO A 164 -4.46 11.55 28.05
C PRO A 164 -5.82 11.40 28.73
N GLU A 165 -6.26 12.44 29.45
CA GLU A 165 -7.54 12.48 30.17
C GLU A 165 -8.73 12.51 29.19
N ALA A 166 -8.69 13.43 28.22
CA ALA A 166 -9.74 13.53 27.20
C ALA A 166 -9.80 12.29 26.28
N GLY A 167 -8.67 11.60 26.10
CA GLY A 167 -8.55 10.37 25.32
C GLY A 167 -8.94 9.09 26.07
N ALA A 168 -9.09 9.12 27.40
CA ALA A 168 -9.37 7.92 28.20
C ALA A 168 -10.64 7.15 27.76
N PRO A 169 -11.79 7.79 27.48
CA PRO A 169 -12.99 7.07 27.04
C PRO A 169 -12.80 6.34 25.71
N LEU A 170 -12.00 6.90 24.79
CA LEU A 170 -11.71 6.27 23.50
C LEU A 170 -10.68 5.14 23.66
N ARG A 171 -9.74 5.25 24.60
CA ARG A 171 -8.80 4.19 24.96
C ARG A 171 -9.53 2.97 25.55
N ASP A 172 -10.48 3.21 26.46
CA ASP A 172 -11.31 2.15 27.05
C ASP A 172 -12.12 1.42 25.98
N LEU A 173 -12.72 2.17 25.05
CA LEU A 173 -13.42 1.57 23.91
C LEU A 173 -12.49 0.70 23.06
N LEU A 174 -11.28 1.15 22.76
CA LEU A 174 -10.32 0.37 21.96
C LEU A 174 -9.89 -0.94 22.66
N GLY A 175 -9.99 -0.99 23.99
CA GLY A 175 -9.73 -2.20 24.78
C GLY A 175 -10.91 -3.20 24.81
N GLN A 176 -12.10 -2.81 24.36
CA GLN A 176 -13.26 -3.70 24.34
C GLN A 176 -13.16 -4.73 23.20
N PRO A 177 -13.51 -6.00 23.45
CA PRO A 177 -13.58 -7.01 22.40
C PRO A 177 -14.63 -6.63 21.34
N ASP A 178 -14.47 -7.14 20.13
CA ASP A 178 -15.38 -6.90 18.99
C ASP A 178 -15.46 -5.44 18.52
N THR A 179 -14.65 -4.52 19.06
CA THR A 179 -14.64 -3.12 18.66
C THR A 179 -14.31 -2.95 17.18
N THR A 180 -15.23 -2.32 16.45
CA THR A 180 -15.08 -2.13 15.01
C THR A 180 -14.63 -0.72 14.65
N THR A 181 -13.99 -0.62 13.48
CA THR A 181 -13.60 0.65 12.86
C THR A 181 -14.78 1.60 12.70
N ALA A 182 -15.97 1.08 12.39
CA ALA A 182 -17.19 1.87 12.22
C ALA A 182 -17.64 2.54 13.54
N VAL A 183 -17.34 1.93 14.69
CA VAL A 183 -17.64 2.48 16.02
C VAL A 183 -16.57 3.50 16.44
N VAL A 184 -15.29 3.20 16.17
CA VAL A 184 -14.13 4.02 16.56
C VAL A 184 -14.04 5.32 15.76
N ALA A 185 -14.20 5.26 14.43
CA ALA A 185 -14.00 6.41 13.54
C ALA A 185 -14.83 7.66 13.90
N PRO A 186 -16.16 7.57 14.13
CA PRO A 186 -16.95 8.75 14.50
C PRO A 186 -16.59 9.29 15.90
N ARG A 187 -16.16 8.43 16.83
CA ARG A 187 -15.74 8.83 18.18
C ARG A 187 -14.39 9.55 18.17
N LEU A 188 -13.43 9.06 17.37
CA LEU A 188 -12.18 9.78 17.14
C LEU A 188 -12.44 11.15 16.50
N ALA A 189 -13.35 11.23 15.53
CA ALA A 189 -13.72 12.50 14.91
C ALA A 189 -14.35 13.49 15.92
N ALA A 190 -15.18 12.99 16.84
CA ALA A 190 -15.77 13.80 17.91
C ALA A 190 -14.70 14.28 18.91
N TYR A 191 -13.79 13.40 19.32
CA TYR A 191 -12.64 13.72 20.17
C TYR A 191 -11.78 14.84 19.54
N VAL A 192 -11.42 14.71 18.26
CA VAL A 192 -10.62 15.73 17.55
C VAL A 192 -11.36 17.07 17.51
N ARG A 193 -12.67 17.09 17.23
CA ARG A 193 -13.47 18.33 17.27
C ARG A 193 -13.49 18.98 18.65
N ALA A 194 -13.60 18.20 19.71
CA ALA A 194 -13.57 18.69 21.08
C ALA A 194 -12.23 19.36 21.41
N MET A 195 -11.11 18.71 21.06
CA MET A 195 -9.77 19.26 21.33
C MET A 195 -9.50 20.55 20.54
N VAL A 196 -9.97 20.63 19.28
CA VAL A 196 -9.89 21.86 18.47
C VAL A 196 -10.71 22.99 19.07
N ALA A 197 -11.90 22.70 19.61
CA ALA A 197 -12.76 23.71 20.21
C ALA A 197 -12.21 24.23 21.55
N GLU A 198 -11.60 23.36 22.35
CA GLU A 198 -11.10 23.69 23.69
C GLU A 198 -9.75 24.43 23.64
N HIS A 199 -8.80 23.95 22.83
CA HIS A 199 -7.41 24.45 22.81
C HIS A 199 -7.11 25.36 21.60
N GLY A 200 -8.00 25.37 20.61
CA GLY A 200 -7.85 26.14 19.39
C GLY A 200 -6.90 25.49 18.35
N PRO A 201 -7.03 25.85 17.05
CA PRO A 201 -6.20 25.27 15.98
C PRO A 201 -4.74 25.76 15.98
N GLY A 202 -4.43 26.79 16.77
CA GLY A 202 -3.07 27.32 16.93
C GLY A 202 -2.18 26.48 17.85
N ASP A 203 -2.76 25.61 18.67
CA ASP A 203 -2.05 24.78 19.63
C ASP A 203 -1.21 23.69 18.92
N PRO A 204 0.09 23.53 19.27
CA PRO A 204 0.96 22.52 18.65
C PRO A 204 0.47 21.08 18.81
N ALA A 205 -0.12 20.71 19.95
CA ALA A 205 -0.68 19.39 20.19
C ALA A 205 -1.95 19.18 19.36
N VAL A 206 -2.80 20.21 19.19
CA VAL A 206 -3.96 20.14 18.28
C VAL A 206 -3.53 19.98 16.82
N ARG A 207 -2.51 20.70 16.35
CA ARG A 207 -1.97 20.52 14.99
C ARG A 207 -1.48 19.09 14.78
N ARG A 208 -0.72 18.56 15.74
CA ARG A 208 -0.24 17.18 15.70
C ARG A 208 -1.39 16.17 15.71
N LEU A 209 -2.44 16.43 16.48
CA LEU A 209 -3.65 15.61 16.52
C LEU A 209 -4.36 15.59 15.16
N LEU A 210 -4.47 16.73 14.49
CA LEU A 210 -5.06 16.84 13.15
C LEU A 210 -4.26 16.05 12.10
N GLU A 211 -2.92 16.08 12.16
CA GLU A 211 -2.05 15.28 11.29
C GLU A 211 -2.29 13.77 11.48
N LEU A 212 -2.29 13.32 12.74
CA LEU A 212 -2.52 11.92 13.12
C LEU A 212 -3.92 11.45 12.72
N TYR A 213 -4.94 12.28 12.95
CA TYR A 213 -6.31 12.03 12.51
C TYR A 213 -6.41 11.94 10.98
N GLY A 214 -5.75 12.84 10.26
CA GLY A 214 -5.64 12.79 8.81
C GLY A 214 -4.96 11.49 8.32
N GLY A 215 -3.90 11.05 9.00
CA GLY A 215 -3.23 9.77 8.76
C GLY A 215 -4.17 8.58 8.97
N TYR A 216 -4.84 8.50 10.12
CA TYR A 216 -5.81 7.47 10.45
C TYR A 216 -6.96 7.42 9.43
N ARG A 217 -7.56 8.57 9.11
CA ARG A 217 -8.64 8.70 8.12
C ARG A 217 -8.21 8.13 6.76
N ARG A 218 -7.02 8.51 6.28
CA ARG A 218 -6.48 8.00 5.02
C ARG A 218 -6.35 6.48 5.02
N LEU A 219 -5.89 5.89 6.12
CA LEU A 219 -5.71 4.44 6.25
C LEU A 219 -7.05 3.68 6.43
N VAL A 220 -8.08 4.30 7.01
CA VAL A 220 -9.43 3.72 7.12
C VAL A 220 -10.17 3.77 5.78
N GLU A 221 -10.12 4.89 5.08
CA GLU A 221 -10.75 5.05 3.77
C GLU A 221 -10.00 4.29 2.67
N ARG A 222 -8.72 4.00 2.91
CA ARG A 222 -7.83 3.28 1.99
C ARG A 222 -7.07 2.19 2.76
N PRO A 223 -7.72 1.06 3.11
CA PRO A 223 -6.96 -0.10 3.54
C PRO A 223 -5.91 -0.41 2.46
N GLY A 224 -4.67 -0.69 2.85
CA GLY A 224 -3.54 -0.87 1.93
C GLY A 224 -3.90 -1.83 0.80
N MET A 225 -4.32 -1.27 -0.33
CA MET A 225 -4.75 -2.03 -1.49
C MET A 225 -3.51 -2.78 -2.01
N PRO A 226 -3.57 -4.08 -2.34
CA PRO A 226 -2.76 -4.55 -3.45
C PRO A 226 -3.11 -3.63 -4.61
N ASP A 227 -2.18 -2.84 -5.12
CA ASP A 227 -2.49 -2.09 -6.32
C ASP A 227 -2.66 -3.10 -7.48
N PRO A 228 -3.88 -3.39 -7.97
CA PRO A 228 -4.06 -4.31 -9.08
C PRO A 228 -3.63 -3.66 -10.41
N THR A 229 -3.17 -2.41 -10.36
CA THR A 229 -3.18 -1.49 -11.51
C THR A 229 -1.81 -0.92 -11.85
N LEU A 230 -0.74 -1.39 -11.21
CA LEU A 230 0.64 -1.05 -11.58
C LEU A 230 1.37 -2.18 -12.31
N GLY A 231 0.64 -3.15 -12.87
CA GLY A 231 1.22 -4.23 -13.65
C GLY A 231 2.27 -5.07 -12.89
N GLY A 232 2.05 -5.33 -11.60
CA GLY A 232 3.00 -6.08 -10.76
C GLY A 232 4.17 -5.25 -10.21
N SER A 233 4.20 -3.93 -10.43
CA SER A 233 5.20 -3.04 -9.84
C SER A 233 4.89 -2.75 -8.38
N THR A 234 5.94 -2.59 -7.55
CA THR A 234 5.78 -2.32 -6.12
C THR A 234 5.58 -0.82 -5.87
N PRO A 235 4.49 -0.38 -5.21
CA PRO A 235 4.32 1.02 -4.85
C PRO A 235 5.48 1.53 -4.00
N ILE A 236 5.93 2.76 -4.25
CA ILE A 236 6.96 3.42 -3.46
C ILE A 236 6.48 4.81 -3.05
N GLY A 237 6.46 5.06 -1.74
CA GLY A 237 6.21 6.39 -1.19
C GLY A 237 7.50 7.20 -1.06
N VAL A 238 7.37 8.42 -0.54
CA VAL A 238 8.49 9.36 -0.35
C VAL A 238 9.66 8.75 0.43
N GLY A 239 9.38 8.05 1.55
CA GLY A 239 10.42 7.40 2.35
C GLY A 239 11.15 6.28 1.60
N GLY A 240 10.43 5.51 0.79
CA GLY A 240 11.04 4.49 -0.06
C GLY A 240 11.91 5.11 -1.16
N LEU A 241 11.44 6.19 -1.78
CA LEU A 241 12.21 6.92 -2.78
C LEU A 241 13.49 7.51 -2.16
N ARG A 242 13.41 8.06 -0.94
CA ARG A 242 14.59 8.51 -0.18
C ARG A 242 15.58 7.38 0.03
N GLY A 243 15.11 6.19 0.42
CA GLY A 243 15.95 4.99 0.58
C GLY A 243 16.63 4.53 -0.71
N LEU A 244 15.96 4.68 -1.87
CA LEU A 244 16.57 4.37 -3.18
C LEU A 244 17.63 5.39 -3.61
N VAL A 245 17.51 6.64 -3.17
CA VAL A 245 18.44 7.73 -3.51
C VAL A 245 19.61 7.80 -2.52
N ALA A 246 19.41 7.32 -1.29
CA ALA A 246 20.37 7.41 -0.21
C ALA A 246 21.75 6.84 -0.59
N GLY A 247 22.79 7.68 -0.50
CA GLY A 247 24.18 7.29 -0.75
C GLY A 247 24.54 7.03 -2.22
N ARG A 248 23.61 7.24 -3.16
CA ARG A 248 23.80 6.99 -4.59
C ARG A 248 24.08 8.28 -5.36
N THR A 249 24.99 8.24 -6.31
CA THR A 249 25.19 9.34 -7.27
C THR A 249 24.02 9.42 -8.25
N VAL A 250 23.47 10.61 -8.46
CA VAL A 250 22.25 10.82 -9.26
C VAL A 250 22.52 11.81 -10.39
N CYS A 251 22.07 11.49 -11.60
CA CYS A 251 22.02 12.45 -12.70
C CYS A 251 20.62 12.60 -13.31
N LEU A 252 20.18 13.83 -13.55
CA LEU A 252 18.99 14.16 -14.34
C LEU A 252 19.41 14.51 -15.77
N VAL A 253 18.92 13.73 -16.74
CA VAL A 253 19.31 13.89 -18.15
C VAL A 253 18.21 14.60 -18.93
N ALA A 254 18.55 15.70 -19.59
CA ALA A 254 17.63 16.43 -20.45
C ALA A 254 17.28 15.61 -21.71
N ASN A 255 16.01 15.65 -22.13
CA ASN A 255 15.60 15.07 -23.40
C ASN A 255 15.88 16.06 -24.55
N ALA A 256 17.13 16.09 -24.99
CA ALA A 256 17.71 17.14 -25.81
C ALA A 256 18.52 16.56 -26.98
N GLY A 257 18.40 17.15 -28.18
CA GLY A 257 19.05 16.64 -29.40
C GLY A 257 20.58 16.70 -29.35
N ASP A 258 21.11 17.74 -28.72
CA ASP A 258 22.52 17.97 -28.42
C ASP A 258 23.10 16.89 -27.49
N VAL A 259 22.42 16.57 -26.38
CA VAL A 259 22.82 15.43 -25.52
C VAL A 259 22.82 14.13 -26.33
N ALA A 260 21.79 13.91 -27.16
CA ALA A 260 21.69 12.73 -28.02
C ALA A 260 22.72 12.69 -29.17
N GLY A 261 23.36 13.81 -29.49
CA GLY A 261 24.48 13.90 -30.45
C GLY A 261 25.86 13.94 -29.78
N SER A 262 25.91 13.94 -28.44
CA SER A 262 27.15 13.99 -27.67
C SER A 262 27.80 12.60 -27.51
N ALA A 263 28.95 12.56 -26.83
CA ALA A 263 29.65 11.34 -26.41
C ALA A 263 29.51 11.07 -24.89
N LEU A 264 28.48 11.63 -24.24
CA LEU A 264 28.32 11.59 -22.79
C LEU A 264 27.73 10.28 -22.26
N GLY A 265 27.32 9.35 -23.12
CA GLY A 265 26.53 8.18 -22.70
C GLY A 265 27.23 7.29 -21.67
N THR A 266 28.53 7.03 -21.86
CA THR A 266 29.33 6.27 -20.88
C THR A 266 29.48 7.02 -19.55
N GLU A 267 29.53 8.35 -19.58
CA GLU A 267 29.59 9.15 -18.35
C GLU A 267 28.24 9.14 -17.60
N ILE A 268 27.12 9.21 -18.33
CA ILE A 268 25.77 9.10 -17.79
C ILE A 268 25.55 7.74 -17.12
N ASP A 269 25.95 6.65 -17.77
CA ASP A 269 25.70 5.30 -17.24
C ASP A 269 26.56 4.94 -16.02
N ARG A 270 27.56 5.76 -15.66
CA ARG A 270 28.35 5.62 -14.42
C ARG A 270 27.61 6.06 -13.17
N TYR A 271 26.56 6.88 -13.28
CA TYR A 271 25.78 7.28 -12.11
C TYR A 271 24.99 6.09 -11.58
N ASP A 272 24.86 6.00 -10.26
CA ASP A 272 24.09 4.92 -9.63
C ASP A 272 22.60 4.99 -10.02
N LEU A 273 22.08 6.22 -10.17
CA LEU A 273 20.71 6.49 -10.56
C LEU A 273 20.62 7.51 -11.70
N VAL A 274 20.23 7.03 -12.89
CA VAL A 274 19.95 7.87 -14.06
C VAL A 274 18.46 8.22 -14.11
N VAL A 275 18.17 9.52 -14.09
CA VAL A 275 16.82 10.09 -14.07
C VAL A 275 16.46 10.67 -15.43
N ARG A 276 15.26 10.33 -15.93
CA ARG A 276 14.73 10.82 -17.21
C ARG A 276 13.29 11.29 -17.06
N CYS A 277 12.88 12.23 -17.92
CA CYS A 277 11.57 12.85 -17.86
C CYS A 277 10.77 12.73 -19.15
N ASP A 278 9.44 12.66 -19.02
CA ASP A 278 8.46 12.66 -20.11
C ASP A 278 8.80 11.63 -21.21
N ALA A 279 8.53 11.94 -22.47
CA ALA A 279 9.07 11.16 -23.57
C ALA A 279 10.56 11.44 -23.70
N PHE A 280 11.37 10.39 -23.86
CA PHE A 280 12.80 10.52 -24.12
C PHE A 280 13.27 9.46 -25.13
N ARG A 281 14.45 9.70 -25.73
CA ARG A 281 15.09 8.77 -26.67
C ARG A 281 16.46 8.32 -26.13
N ILE A 282 16.70 7.02 -26.20
CA ILE A 282 17.99 6.42 -25.85
C ILE A 282 18.87 6.37 -27.12
N ARG A 283 20.10 6.88 -26.98
CA ARG A 283 21.22 6.66 -27.90
C ARG A 283 22.43 6.37 -27.04
N ALA A 284 22.88 5.13 -27.05
CA ALA A 284 23.94 4.64 -26.15
C ALA A 284 25.16 5.58 -26.08
N GLY A 285 25.63 6.10 -27.23
CA GLY A 285 26.78 7.00 -27.28
C GLY A 285 26.57 8.37 -26.60
N GLY A 286 25.36 8.92 -26.66
CA GLY A 286 25.08 10.30 -26.21
C GLY A 286 24.30 10.40 -24.92
N THR A 287 23.23 9.61 -24.78
CA THR A 287 22.33 9.68 -23.62
C THR A 287 22.48 8.51 -22.65
N GLY A 288 23.33 7.53 -22.94
CA GLY A 288 23.45 6.30 -22.15
C GLY A 288 22.21 5.40 -22.30
N GLU A 289 22.27 4.19 -21.76
CA GLU A 289 21.19 3.19 -21.87
C GLU A 289 20.38 3.04 -20.58
N ARG A 290 20.94 3.44 -19.43
CA ARG A 290 20.29 3.22 -18.13
C ARG A 290 19.16 4.21 -17.90
N THR A 291 18.10 3.73 -17.26
CA THR A 291 16.99 4.53 -16.73
C THR A 291 16.60 3.96 -15.38
N GLY A 292 17.14 4.53 -14.31
CA GLY A 292 16.81 4.08 -12.95
C GLY A 292 15.55 4.77 -12.40
N LEU A 293 15.28 6.01 -12.81
CA LEU A 293 14.04 6.71 -12.51
C LEU A 293 13.48 7.37 -13.77
N HIS A 294 12.20 7.13 -14.05
CA HIS A 294 11.47 7.80 -15.12
C HIS A 294 10.29 8.58 -14.54
N ALA A 295 10.31 9.90 -14.70
CA ALA A 295 9.23 10.76 -14.27
C ALA A 295 8.40 11.25 -15.45
N VAL A 296 7.08 11.31 -15.27
CA VAL A 296 6.15 11.79 -16.30
C VAL A 296 5.12 12.70 -15.65
N SER A 297 4.75 13.80 -16.32
CA SER A 297 3.60 14.61 -15.90
C SER A 297 2.42 14.37 -16.82
N LEU A 298 1.23 14.22 -16.23
CA LEU A 298 -0.02 14.26 -16.96
C LEU A 298 -0.28 15.72 -17.38
N ARG A 299 -0.38 15.97 -18.70
CA ARG A 299 -0.57 17.30 -19.30
C ARG A 299 -1.65 17.24 -20.39
N GLY A 300 -2.32 18.36 -20.65
CA GLY A 300 -3.34 18.51 -21.72
C GLY A 300 -4.78 18.51 -21.20
N ASP A 301 -5.74 18.79 -22.10
CA ASP A 301 -7.19 18.84 -21.79
C ASP A 301 -7.78 17.45 -21.48
N ALA A 302 -7.17 16.39 -22.03
CA ALA A 302 -7.47 14.99 -21.74
C ALA A 302 -6.21 14.26 -21.22
N PRO A 303 -5.76 14.52 -19.97
CA PRO A 303 -4.51 14.01 -19.42
C PRO A 303 -4.44 12.46 -19.30
N TRP A 304 -5.58 11.79 -19.46
CA TRP A 304 -5.71 10.32 -19.47
C TRP A 304 -5.46 9.68 -20.84
N GLU A 305 -5.40 10.45 -21.94
CA GLU A 305 -5.08 9.95 -23.27
C GLU A 305 -3.57 10.05 -23.53
N GLY A 306 -2.98 8.99 -24.07
CA GLY A 306 -1.55 8.98 -24.40
C GLY A 306 -0.96 7.57 -24.49
N PRO A 307 0.25 7.43 -25.05
CA PRO A 307 0.87 6.13 -25.22
C PRO A 307 1.14 5.47 -23.88
N ALA A 308 1.16 4.13 -23.91
CA ALA A 308 1.65 3.33 -22.81
C ALA A 308 3.14 3.64 -22.54
N TRP A 309 3.53 3.61 -21.28
CA TRP A 309 4.91 3.83 -20.85
C TRP A 309 5.69 2.51 -20.94
N THR A 310 6.12 2.17 -22.15
CA THR A 310 6.76 0.88 -22.44
C THR A 310 8.26 0.83 -22.13
N GLN A 311 8.91 1.99 -21.99
CA GLN A 311 10.35 2.05 -21.73
C GLN A 311 10.69 1.48 -20.36
N ARG A 312 11.80 0.74 -20.24
CA ARG A 312 12.23 0.17 -18.96
C ARG A 312 12.67 1.27 -17.99
N ALA A 313 12.27 1.16 -16.74
CA ALA A 313 12.69 2.03 -15.65
C ALA A 313 12.76 1.26 -14.33
N GLY A 314 13.67 1.61 -13.41
CA GLY A 314 13.60 1.08 -12.04
C GLY A 314 12.34 1.59 -11.33
N VAL A 315 12.25 2.91 -11.16
CA VAL A 315 11.09 3.61 -10.58
C VAL A 315 10.39 4.45 -11.63
N ARG A 316 9.06 4.40 -11.66
CA ARG A 316 8.23 5.34 -12.44
C ARG A 316 7.47 6.30 -11.54
N LEU A 317 7.74 7.59 -11.66
CA LEU A 317 6.98 8.64 -10.99
C LEU A 317 5.98 9.25 -11.95
N VAL A 318 4.72 9.33 -11.55
CA VAL A 318 3.65 9.93 -12.35
C VAL A 318 3.11 11.12 -11.57
N PHE A 319 3.30 12.33 -12.08
CA PHE A 319 2.75 13.55 -11.51
C PHE A 319 1.45 13.91 -12.19
N GLY A 320 0.42 14.27 -11.41
CA GLY A 320 -0.81 14.78 -12.01
C GLY A 320 -2.01 14.78 -11.09
N ASP A 321 -2.89 15.74 -11.33
CA ASP A 321 -4.19 15.93 -10.68
C ASP A 321 -5.30 15.99 -11.74
N PRO A 322 -6.56 15.73 -11.36
CA PRO A 322 -7.02 15.26 -10.05
C PRO A 322 -6.69 13.77 -9.77
N ALA A 323 -6.83 13.33 -8.51
CA ALA A 323 -6.43 11.97 -8.10
C ALA A 323 -7.21 10.85 -8.81
N ALA A 324 -8.40 11.13 -9.33
CA ALA A 324 -9.17 10.19 -10.13
C ALA A 324 -8.53 9.95 -11.51
N ASP A 325 -8.05 11.01 -12.15
CA ASP A 325 -7.47 10.96 -13.49
C ASP A 325 -6.07 10.39 -13.45
N TRP A 326 -5.29 10.76 -12.43
CA TRP A 326 -4.02 10.10 -12.16
C TRP A 326 -4.18 8.59 -12.00
N ARG A 327 -5.14 8.15 -11.16
CA ARG A 327 -5.43 6.73 -10.98
C ARG A 327 -5.82 6.09 -12.30
N ARG A 328 -6.64 6.73 -13.13
CA ARG A 328 -7.06 6.18 -14.42
C ARG A 328 -5.88 6.02 -15.38
N ALA A 329 -5.06 7.05 -15.51
CA ALA A 329 -3.88 7.09 -16.37
C ALA A 329 -2.85 6.03 -15.96
N THR A 330 -2.58 5.86 -14.66
CA THR A 330 -1.64 4.83 -14.19
C THR A 330 -2.09 3.43 -14.57
N ARG A 331 -3.37 3.07 -14.40
CA ARG A 331 -3.85 1.71 -14.79
C ARG A 331 -3.80 1.45 -16.29
N GLN A 332 -4.07 2.48 -17.09
CA GLN A 332 -4.17 2.35 -18.54
C GLN A 332 -2.79 2.37 -19.21
N ARG A 333 -1.83 3.10 -18.66
CA ARG A 333 -0.57 3.43 -19.34
C ARG A 333 0.64 2.73 -18.75
N LEU A 334 0.59 2.24 -17.52
CA LEU A 334 1.67 1.42 -16.99
C LEU A 334 1.67 0.05 -17.64
N VAL A 335 2.87 -0.42 -17.99
CA VAL A 335 3.06 -1.71 -18.63
C VAL A 335 3.71 -2.65 -17.61
N PRO A 336 3.13 -3.84 -17.37
CA PRO A 336 3.77 -4.85 -16.53
C PRO A 336 5.20 -5.16 -16.98
N GLY A 337 6.16 -5.12 -16.05
CA GLY A 337 7.58 -5.38 -16.33
C GLY A 337 8.35 -4.23 -17.00
N ALA A 338 7.69 -3.13 -17.38
CA ALA A 338 8.39 -1.92 -17.83
C ALA A 338 8.91 -1.07 -16.67
N GLN A 339 8.39 -1.27 -15.46
CA GLN A 339 8.92 -0.66 -14.26
C GLN A 339 8.89 -1.61 -13.07
N GLU A 340 9.86 -1.51 -12.15
CA GLU A 340 9.92 -2.32 -10.93
C GLU A 340 9.08 -1.68 -9.80
N HIS A 341 9.14 -0.36 -9.72
CA HIS A 341 8.44 0.45 -8.72
C HIS A 341 7.61 1.56 -9.36
N VAL A 342 6.52 1.97 -8.69
CA VAL A 342 5.75 3.15 -9.10
C VAL A 342 5.49 4.05 -7.90
N GLY A 343 5.65 5.36 -8.08
CA GLY A 343 5.34 6.36 -7.06
C GLY A 343 3.89 6.26 -6.61
N ASP A 344 3.66 6.20 -5.30
CA ASP A 344 2.31 6.19 -4.74
C ASP A 344 1.66 7.60 -4.76
N ALA A 345 0.45 7.69 -4.22
CA ALA A 345 -0.32 8.93 -4.22
C ALA A 345 0.36 10.10 -3.47
N SER A 346 1.33 9.85 -2.58
CA SER A 346 2.11 10.91 -1.92
C SER A 346 3.06 11.60 -2.89
N LEU A 347 3.57 10.89 -3.90
CA LEU A 347 4.51 11.43 -4.89
C LEU A 347 3.83 12.05 -6.12
N ARG A 348 2.50 12.11 -6.13
CA ARG A 348 1.70 12.56 -7.28
C ARG A 348 1.72 14.07 -7.51
N ARG A 349 1.85 14.86 -6.44
CA ARG A 349 1.81 16.34 -6.44
C ARG A 349 2.81 16.95 -5.45
N PRO A 350 4.10 16.58 -5.51
CA PRO A 350 5.04 16.87 -4.44
C PRO A 350 5.19 18.37 -4.16
N LEU A 351 5.08 19.21 -5.18
CA LEU A 351 5.17 20.67 -5.05
C LEU A 351 3.95 21.33 -4.40
N SER A 352 2.78 20.71 -4.53
CA SER A 352 1.54 21.20 -3.92
C SER A 352 1.18 20.44 -2.65
N ASP A 353 2.02 19.50 -2.20
CA ASP A 353 1.86 18.82 -0.93
C ASP A 353 2.68 19.58 0.14
N PRO A 354 2.02 20.22 1.12
CA PRO A 354 2.71 20.94 2.19
C PRO A 354 3.65 20.05 3.00
N ALA A 355 3.40 18.74 3.05
CA ALA A 355 4.26 17.79 3.76
C ALA A 355 5.53 17.43 2.98
N LEU A 356 5.64 17.80 1.70
CA LEU A 356 6.80 17.50 0.85
C LEU A 356 7.59 18.73 0.48
N LEU A 357 6.99 19.70 -0.21
CA LEU A 357 7.75 20.85 -0.72
C LEU A 357 7.09 22.20 -0.44
N GLY A 358 5.87 22.20 0.09
CA GLY A 358 5.16 23.34 0.69
C GLY A 358 5.62 24.74 0.25
N GLU A 359 5.33 25.12 -0.99
CA GLU A 359 5.52 26.50 -1.46
C GLU A 359 4.47 26.86 -2.52
N ASP A 360 3.80 27.98 -2.31
CA ASP A 360 3.01 28.64 -3.34
C ASP A 360 3.90 29.61 -4.14
N GLY A 361 3.69 29.68 -5.47
CA GLY A 361 4.30 30.72 -6.29
C GLY A 361 4.86 30.29 -7.64
N TRP A 362 4.92 28.99 -7.98
CA TRP A 362 5.52 28.48 -9.22
C TRP A 362 4.58 28.44 -10.44
N GLY A 363 3.33 28.91 -10.31
CA GLY A 363 2.34 28.97 -11.39
C GLY A 363 1.65 27.63 -11.70
N PRO A 364 0.82 27.55 -12.77
CA PRO A 364 -0.20 26.49 -12.93
C PRO A 364 0.29 25.06 -13.21
N ALA A 365 1.58 24.84 -13.49
CA ALA A 365 2.27 23.54 -13.35
C ALA A 365 3.75 23.69 -13.79
N PRO A 366 4.74 23.40 -12.93
CA PRO A 366 6.16 23.39 -13.31
C PRO A 366 6.51 22.26 -14.28
N THR A 367 7.69 22.32 -14.89
CA THR A 367 8.18 21.25 -15.74
C THR A 367 8.41 19.96 -14.95
N THR A 368 8.31 18.81 -15.62
CA THR A 368 8.54 17.49 -14.98
C THR A 368 9.96 17.40 -14.46
N ALA A 369 10.95 17.85 -15.24
CA ALA A 369 12.35 17.91 -14.83
C ALA A 369 12.53 18.72 -13.55
N PHE A 370 11.96 19.93 -13.50
CA PHE A 370 12.04 20.77 -12.30
C PHE A 370 11.34 20.14 -11.09
N THR A 371 10.20 19.49 -11.30
CA THR A 371 9.45 18.80 -10.23
C THR A 371 10.27 17.67 -9.61
N VAL A 372 10.91 16.83 -10.43
CA VAL A 372 11.81 15.77 -9.94
C VAL A 372 13.03 16.36 -9.26
N LEU A 373 13.62 17.40 -9.84
CA LEU A 373 14.82 18.01 -9.30
C LEU A 373 14.59 18.57 -7.90
N ARG A 374 13.52 19.35 -7.70
CA ARG A 374 13.14 19.85 -6.38
C ARG A 374 12.88 18.74 -5.38
N LEU A 375 12.25 17.65 -5.82
CA LEU A 375 12.02 16.49 -4.98
C LEU A 375 13.35 15.83 -4.57
N LEU A 376 14.29 15.61 -5.50
CA LEU A 376 15.61 15.03 -5.20
C LEU A 376 16.46 15.94 -4.31
N ASP A 377 16.38 17.25 -4.51
CA ASP A 377 17.02 18.26 -3.68
C ASP A 377 16.49 18.16 -2.23
N PHE A 378 15.17 18.22 -2.06
CA PHE A 378 14.49 18.11 -0.76
C PHE A 378 14.74 16.80 -0.02
N LEU A 379 14.80 15.68 -0.74
CA LEU A 379 15.08 14.38 -0.11
C LEU A 379 16.47 14.36 0.53
N ASP A 380 17.39 15.21 0.04
CA ASP A 380 18.75 15.43 0.54
C ASP A 380 19.45 14.14 0.98
N ALA A 381 19.34 13.12 0.12
CA ALA A 381 19.81 11.77 0.40
C ALA A 381 20.96 11.34 -0.52
N SER A 382 21.12 12.03 -1.65
CA SER A 382 22.20 11.75 -2.59
C SER A 382 23.43 12.61 -2.24
N PRO A 383 24.63 12.00 -2.13
CA PRO A 383 25.88 12.74 -1.97
C PRO A 383 26.29 13.50 -3.24
N ARG A 384 25.68 13.21 -4.41
CA ARG A 384 25.96 13.90 -5.67
C ARG A 384 24.73 14.01 -6.57
N LEU A 385 24.37 15.23 -6.95
CA LEU A 385 23.22 15.50 -7.81
C LEU A 385 23.61 16.39 -8.98
N ASP A 386 23.68 15.79 -10.17
CA ASP A 386 24.09 16.47 -11.40
C ASP A 386 22.94 16.57 -12.40
N LEU A 387 22.88 17.67 -13.14
CA LEU A 387 22.04 17.84 -14.31
C LEU A 387 22.90 17.78 -15.56
N ILE A 388 22.47 17.00 -16.56
CA ILE A 388 23.17 16.82 -17.83
C ILE A 388 22.28 17.29 -18.97
N GLY A 389 22.78 18.23 -19.78
CA GLY A 389 22.07 18.83 -20.91
C GLY A 389 21.14 19.98 -20.54
N PHE A 390 21.32 20.58 -19.36
CA PHE A 390 20.50 21.69 -18.85
C PHE A 390 21.19 23.06 -18.94
N THR A 391 22.45 23.12 -19.36
CA THR A 391 23.19 24.39 -19.55
C THR A 391 22.65 25.21 -20.72
N LEU A 392 22.00 24.56 -21.70
CA LEU A 392 21.44 25.25 -22.86
C LEU A 392 20.04 25.85 -22.57
N PRO A 393 19.69 26.99 -23.19
CA PRO A 393 18.38 27.61 -23.03
C PRO A 393 17.21 26.71 -23.45
N GLY A 394 16.04 26.95 -22.86
CA GLY A 394 14.79 26.27 -23.22
C GLY A 394 14.58 24.88 -22.63
N ARG A 395 15.51 24.42 -21.77
CA ARG A 395 15.43 23.14 -21.05
C ARG A 395 14.57 23.22 -19.78
N LEU A 396 14.57 24.40 -19.17
CA LEU A 396 13.76 24.79 -18.02
C LEU A 396 13.14 26.16 -18.31
N ARG A 397 12.06 26.50 -17.60
CA ARG A 397 11.52 27.88 -17.65
C ARG A 397 12.50 28.84 -16.96
N PRO A 398 12.49 30.15 -17.28
CA PRO A 398 13.46 31.10 -16.72
C PRO A 398 13.59 31.04 -15.20
N ARG A 399 12.46 31.09 -14.47
CA ARG A 399 12.44 30.99 -13.00
C ARG A 399 12.93 29.63 -12.46
N GLU A 400 12.69 28.55 -13.22
CA GLU A 400 13.18 27.22 -12.85
C GLU A 400 14.70 27.13 -13.05
N ALA A 401 15.22 27.74 -14.13
CA ALA A 401 16.65 27.82 -14.39
C ALA A 401 17.38 28.69 -13.34
N GLU A 402 16.81 29.83 -12.95
CA GLU A 402 17.31 30.66 -11.85
C GLU A 402 17.48 29.85 -10.56
N TRP A 403 16.46 29.08 -10.17
CA TRP A 403 16.52 28.22 -8.99
C TRP A 403 17.64 27.17 -9.05
N VAL A 404 17.90 26.62 -10.24
CA VAL A 404 18.99 25.66 -10.47
C VAL A 404 20.34 26.35 -10.33
N MET A 405 20.50 27.52 -10.94
CA MET A 405 21.76 28.26 -10.91
C MET A 405 22.10 28.77 -9.51
N ASP A 406 21.11 29.19 -8.73
CA ASP A 406 21.27 29.58 -7.32
C ASP A 406 21.81 28.45 -6.42
N ARG A 407 21.63 27.20 -6.84
CA ARG A 407 22.09 26.00 -6.12
C ARG A 407 23.30 25.33 -6.77
N ALA A 408 23.75 25.82 -7.93
CA ALA A 408 24.85 25.21 -8.64
C ALA A 408 26.16 25.42 -7.88
N THR A 409 26.84 24.32 -7.54
CA THR A 409 28.20 24.36 -6.96
C THR A 409 29.26 24.42 -8.04
N HIS A 410 28.98 23.85 -9.22
CA HIS A 410 29.88 23.85 -10.36
C HIS A 410 29.12 23.70 -11.69
N VAL A 411 29.59 24.39 -12.73
CA VAL A 411 29.05 24.30 -14.09
C VAL A 411 30.20 23.99 -15.05
N ASP A 412 30.01 22.96 -15.86
CA ASP A 412 30.96 22.49 -16.87
C ASP A 412 30.25 22.41 -18.22
N ASP A 413 30.37 23.48 -19.01
CA ASP A 413 29.74 23.58 -20.33
C ASP A 413 30.29 22.56 -21.33
N SER A 414 31.58 22.16 -21.19
CA SER A 414 32.20 21.15 -22.06
C SER A 414 31.54 19.78 -21.93
N LYS A 415 30.99 19.50 -20.74
CA LYS A 415 30.25 18.29 -20.42
C LYS A 415 28.74 18.49 -20.33
N MET A 416 28.26 19.70 -20.63
CA MET A 416 26.86 20.10 -20.45
C MET A 416 26.32 19.80 -19.05
N ARG A 417 27.16 19.94 -18.02
CA ARG A 417 26.89 19.46 -16.66
C ARG A 417 26.75 20.62 -15.68
N ILE A 418 25.70 20.58 -14.86
CA ILE A 418 25.52 21.45 -13.69
C ILE A 418 25.50 20.55 -12.46
N ALA A 419 26.42 20.75 -11.52
CA ALA A 419 26.44 20.05 -10.24
C ALA A 419 25.74 20.91 -9.18
N LEU A 420 24.83 20.31 -8.40
CA LEU A 420 24.16 20.98 -7.28
C LEU A 420 24.79 20.67 -5.92
N ARG A 421 25.42 19.49 -5.79
CA ARG A 421 26.23 19.07 -4.65
C ARG A 421 27.10 17.89 -5.03
#